data_AF-A0A7C5VYD4-F1
#
_entry.id   AF-A0A7C5VYD4-F1
#
_cell.length_a   1.000
_cell.length_b   1.000
_cell.length_c   1.000
_cell.angle_alpha   90.00
_cell.angle_beta   90.00
_cell.angle_gamma   90.00
#
_symmetry.space_group_name_H-M   'P 1'
#
loop_
_entity.id
_entity.type
_entity.pdbx_description
1 polymer ?
#
loop_
_entity_poly.entity_id
_entity_poly.type
_entity_poly.pdbx_seq_one_letter_code
_entity_poly.pdbx_strand_id
1 'polypeptide(L)' 'MEKRPSKDEYYLNIAKAVAQRGTCLRRRYGAVIVKEDQIISTGYVGSPRGAKNCIDIGFCPRQKMNMPKGF' A
#
# COMPACT_ATOMS: atom_id res chain seq x y z
N MET A 1 -3.73 17.39 -27.16
CA MET A 1 -4.83 16.59 -26.59
C MET A 1 -4.24 15.62 -25.59
N GLU A 2 -4.72 15.62 -24.35
CA GLU A 2 -4.33 14.61 -23.37
C GLU A 2 -4.88 13.25 -23.79
N LYS A 3 -4.00 12.24 -23.83
CA LYS A 3 -4.37 10.87 -24.17
C LYS A 3 -5.11 10.26 -22.97
N ARG A 4 -6.30 9.71 -23.21
CA ARG A 4 -7.04 8.97 -22.18
C ARG A 4 -6.17 7.81 -21.66
N PRO A 5 -5.93 7.69 -20.34
CA PRO A 5 -5.16 6.59 -19.78
C PRO A 5 -5.76 5.23 -20.13
N SER A 6 -4.91 4.22 -20.29
CA SER A 6 -5.36 2.83 -20.37
C SER A 6 -6.00 2.40 -19.04
N LYS A 7 -6.75 1.29 -19.06
CA LYS A 7 -7.32 0.73 -17.83
C LYS A 7 -6.24 0.33 -16.83
N ASP A 8 -5.15 -0.28 -17.31
CA ASP A 8 -4.03 -0.67 -16.44
C ASP A 8 -3.37 0.54 -15.80
N GLU A 9 -3.14 1.61 -16.56
CA GLU A 9 -2.61 2.86 -16.03
C GLU A 9 -3.55 3.47 -14.99
N TYR A 10 -4.85 3.46 -15.26
CA TYR A 10 -5.88 3.93 -14.32
C TYR A 10 -5.84 3.13 -13.00
N TYR A 11 -5.86 1.80 -13.05
CA TYR A 11 -5.82 0.95 -11.86
C TYR A 11 -4.50 1.06 -11.10
N LEU A 12 -3.38 1.12 -11.80
CA LEU A 12 -2.06 1.30 -11.19
C LEU A 12 -1.91 2.68 -10.54
N ASN A 13 -2.46 3.73 -11.13
CA ASN A 13 -2.46 5.06 -10.53
C ASN A 13 -3.30 5.11 -9.26
N ILE A 14 -4.44 4.40 -9.23
CA ILE A 14 -5.22 4.25 -7.99
C ILE A 14 -4.43 3.45 -6.95
N ALA A 15 -3.78 2.35 -7.33
CA ALA A 15 -2.93 1.59 -6.41
C ALA A 15 -1.80 2.46 -5.82
N LYS A 16 -1.18 3.32 -6.64
CA LYS A 16 -0.18 4.31 -6.18
C LYS A 16 -0.77 5.31 -5.19
N ALA A 17 -1.96 5.86 -5.45
CA ALA A 17 -2.65 6.75 -4.53
C ALA A 17 -2.98 6.05 -3.20
N VAL A 18 -3.50 4.83 -3.25
CA VAL A 18 -3.79 4.00 -2.06
C VAL A 18 -2.50 3.74 -1.25
N ALA A 19 -1.37 3.48 -1.91
CA ALA A 19 -0.08 3.26 -1.26
C ALA A 19 0.39 4.46 -0.40
N GLN A 20 -0.06 5.69 -0.70
CA GLN A 20 0.28 6.88 0.08
C GLN A 20 -0.30 6.85 1.49
N ARG A 21 -1.39 6.09 1.72
CA ARG A 21 -1.93 5.83 3.07
C ARG A 21 -1.13 4.78 3.85
N GLY A 22 -0.14 4.15 3.24
CA GLY A 22 0.73 3.16 3.88
C GLY A 22 1.46 3.71 5.10
N THR A 23 1.40 2.98 6.21
CA THR A 23 1.90 3.42 7.52
C THR A 23 3.21 2.75 7.93
N CYS A 24 3.86 2.06 6.99
CA CYS A 24 5.18 1.47 7.17
C CYS A 24 6.29 2.49 6.87
N LEU A 25 7.32 2.53 7.73
CA LEU A 25 8.47 3.42 7.57
C LEU A 25 9.46 2.97 6.48
N ARG A 26 9.38 1.72 6.03
CA ARG A 26 10.38 1.11 5.15
C ARG A 26 9.97 1.06 3.68
N ARG A 27 8.71 0.71 3.43
CA ARG A 27 8.18 0.46 2.09
C ARG A 27 6.72 0.86 2.06
N ARG A 28 6.28 1.45 0.94
CA ARG A 28 4.88 1.81 0.71
C ARG A 28 4.34 0.96 -0.43
N TYR A 29 3.35 0.14 -0.10
CA TYR A 29 2.66 -0.71 -1.06
C TYR A 29 1.18 -0.35 -1.06
N GLY A 30 0.59 -0.38 -2.25
CA GLY A 30 -0.84 -0.24 -2.46
C GLY A 30 -1.27 -1.29 -3.48
N ALA A 31 -2.47 -1.81 -3.28
CA ALA A 31 -3.06 -2.83 -4.10
C ALA A 31 -4.53 -2.50 -4.36
N VAL A 32 -5.01 -2.89 -5.54
CA VAL A 32 -6.41 -2.82 -5.94
C VAL A 32 -6.81 -4.18 -6.49
N ILE A 33 -8.02 -4.63 -6.15
CA ILE A 33 -8.61 -5.84 -6.72
C ILE A 33 -9.74 -5.39 -7.64
N VAL A 34 -9.65 -5.81 -8.90
CA VAL A 34 -10.59 -5.43 -9.96
C VAL A 34 -11.32 -6.68 -10.44
N LYS A 35 -12.65 -6.60 -10.57
CA LYS A 35 -13.50 -7.61 -11.18
C LYS A 35 -14.49 -6.91 -12.11
N GLU A 36 -14.61 -7.38 -13.35
CA GLU A 36 -15.56 -6.80 -14.34
C GLU A 36 -15.40 -5.27 -14.48
N ASP A 37 -14.15 -4.83 -14.60
CA ASP A 37 -13.73 -3.41 -14.63
C ASP A 37 -14.09 -2.56 -13.39
N GLN A 38 -14.64 -3.15 -12.33
CA GLN A 38 -14.97 -2.48 -11.09
C GLN A 38 -13.94 -2.80 -10.00
N ILE A 39 -13.54 -1.77 -9.25
CA ILE A 39 -12.67 -1.94 -8.09
C ILE A 39 -13.53 -2.45 -6.93
N ILE A 40 -13.31 -3.71 -6.54
CA ILE A 40 -14.06 -4.35 -5.46
C ILE A 40 -13.38 -4.20 -4.10
N SER A 41 -12.07 -3.93 -4.09
CA SER A 41 -11.31 -3.73 -2.86
C SER A 41 -10.02 -2.96 -3.11
N THR A 42 -9.54 -2.27 -2.07
CA THR A 42 -8.24 -1.60 -2.04
C THR A 42 -7.52 -1.92 -0.74
N GLY A 43 -6.20 -1.87 -0.76
CA GLY A 43 -5.39 -2.13 0.43
C GLY A 43 -4.03 -1.46 0.37
N TYR A 44 -3.50 -1.14 1.54
CA TYR A 44 -2.15 -0.61 1.71
C TYR A 44 -1.43 -1.31 2.86
N VAL A 45 -0.11 -1.19 2.89
CA VAL A 45 0.71 -1.77 3.97
C VAL A 45 0.49 -1.02 5.30
N GLY A 46 0.13 -1.74 6.35
CA GLY A 46 -0.06 -1.20 7.68
C GLY A 46 -0.14 -2.27 8.77
N SER A 47 -0.20 -1.82 10.03
CA SER A 47 -0.40 -2.73 11.16
C SER A 47 -1.81 -3.32 11.14
N PRO A 48 -2.04 -4.51 11.75
CA PRO A 48 -3.37 -5.05 11.97
C PRO A 48 -4.26 -4.05 12.71
N ARG A 49 -5.58 -4.17 12.51
CA ARG A 49 -6.56 -3.30 13.20
C ARG A 49 -6.36 -3.37 14.71
N GLY A 50 -6.37 -2.21 15.36
CA GLY A 50 -6.15 -2.08 16.81
C GLY A 50 -4.69 -2.01 17.25
N ALA A 51 -3.72 -2.34 16.37
CA ALA A 51 -2.31 -2.16 16.67
C ALA A 51 -1.81 -0.78 16.22
N LYS A 52 -0.83 -0.22 16.95
CA LYS A 52 -0.15 1.02 16.55
C LYS A 52 0.63 0.81 15.26
N ASN A 53 0.63 1.80 14.38
CA ASN A 53 1.41 1.77 13.16
C ASN A 53 2.89 2.10 13.42
N CYS A 54 3.76 1.75 12.47
CA CYS A 54 5.17 2.10 12.57
C CYS A 54 5.39 3.62 12.63
N ILE A 55 4.58 4.40 11.90
CA ILE A 55 4.59 5.87 11.98
C ILE A 55 4.17 6.40 13.35
N ASP A 56 3.29 5.69 14.07
CA ASP A 56 2.77 6.14 15.38
C ASP A 56 3.79 5.89 16.50
N ILE A 57 4.58 4.80 16.39
CA ILE A 57 5.60 4.44 17.37
C ILE A 57 7.01 4.98 17.02
N GLY A 58 7.19 5.51 15.81
CA GLY A 58 8.45 6.11 15.35
C GLY A 58 9.58 5.12 15.02
N PHE A 59 9.34 3.81 15.06
CA PHE A 59 10.33 2.79 14.68
C PHE A 59 9.69 1.56 14.03
N CYS A 60 10.49 0.76 13.32
CA CYS A 60 10.05 -0.51 12.76
C CYS A 60 10.40 -1.67 13.71
N PRO A 61 9.42 -2.41 14.26
CA PRO A 61 9.68 -3.54 15.15
C PRO A 61 10.54 -4.63 14.49
N ARG A 62 10.35 -4.86 13.18
CA ARG A 62 11.16 -5.82 12.42
C ARG A 62 12.64 -5.45 12.35
N GLN A 63 12.96 -4.15 12.26
CA GLN A 63 14.37 -3.71 12.28
C GLN A 63 14.98 -3.88 13.67
N LYS A 64 14.23 -3.52 14.72
CA LYS A 64 14.69 -3.68 16.11
C LYS A 64 14.98 -5.15 16.47
N MET A 65 14.25 -6.08 15.88
CA MET A 65 14.43 -7.53 16.09
C MET A 65 15.39 -8.18 15.08
N ASN A 66 16.10 -7.42 14.24
CA ASN A 66 16.96 -7.96 13.16
C ASN A 66 16.26 -9.02 12.30
N MET A 67 14.95 -8.86 12.08
CA MET A 67 14.18 -9.81 11.28
C MET A 67 14.62 -9.75 9.82
N PRO A 68 14.82 -10.91 9.16
CA PRO A 68 15.16 -10.94 7.75
C PRO A 68 14.11 -10.20 6.93
N LYS A 69 14.56 -9.60 5.83
CA LYS A 69 13.63 -9.04 4.84
C LYS A 69 12.83 -10.22 4.29
N GLY A 70 11.51 -10.10 4.25
CA GLY A 70 10.72 -11.04 3.46
C GLY A 70 11.18 -10.96 2.00
N PHE A 71 11.20 -12.10 1.32
CA PHE A 71 11.40 -12.18 -0.12
C PHE A 71 10.38 -11.29 -0.84
#